data_AF-U1PBK7-F1
#
_entry.id   AF-U1PBK7-F1
#
_cell.length_a   1.000
_cell.length_b   1.000
_cell.length_c   1.000
_cell.angle_alpha   90.00
_cell.angle_beta   90.00
_cell.angle_gamma   90.00
#
_symmetry.space_group_name_H-M   'P 1'
#
loop_
_entity.id
_entity.type
_entity.pdbx_description
1 polymer ?
#
loop_
_entity_poly.entity_id
_entity_poly.type
_entity_poly.pdbx_seq_one_letter_code
_entity_poly.pdbx_strand_id
1 'polypeptide(L)'
;MSSCIICGASTDGRVCNLHEEDVGFVFHGTDPDQLQSNRYYRGTVDGYAEFGVFVNIGESVTGLLHRSEIDQRLESLPYDTGDELFVKVQNVRSNGNVDLGWSIRQEGSAFRGMLVDDPETGEELVEAPDPESETQSDRESGAESETDGGTAANVAGESTLSERTDSETADTGPESTSGVETSTESSGVSGDSDNNNNNDNDSDGDAAGSETDAGTIAAATTTELASVTITALADQIGDPVQFEAAIEDIRQTSGPTVFTMSDESGTVECAAFDGAGVRAYPDVETDDIVRVTGEPEQRRGSLQVEVEELTVLDGDAQAAFVERTEAALTDRAQPDRVEPIADDPAVAAVSDSLSSVTTELRRAVFEGRPIVVRHAATVDGYAASVAIERATLPLVREQHQDPDAEYHYFDRRPVEGAVYDMDDATRDVTRMLSDEAQHDEPIPLFVFVAAGGTTESRDGLDLLGVYDAPRVVVDAGAVPSAIES
;
A
#
# COMPACT_ATOMS: atom_id res chain seq x y z
N MET A 1 0.48 37.94 29.56
CA MET A 1 1.90 38.34 29.39
C MET A 1 2.82 37.64 30.40
N SER A 2 2.87 36.33 30.29
CA SER A 2 3.97 35.48 30.75
C SER A 2 5.03 35.40 29.64
N SER A 3 6.12 34.70 29.89
CA SER A 3 7.12 34.34 28.87
C SER A 3 7.06 32.85 28.58
N CYS A 4 7.18 32.47 27.31
CA CYS A 4 7.23 31.07 26.90
C CYS A 4 8.41 30.35 27.56
N ILE A 5 8.17 29.20 28.18
CA ILE A 5 9.23 28.42 28.88
C ILE A 5 10.35 27.92 27.92
N ILE A 6 10.04 27.74 26.63
CA ILE A 6 11.00 27.26 25.62
C ILE A 6 11.84 28.40 25.01
N CYS A 7 11.21 29.51 24.62
CA CYS A 7 11.87 30.57 23.83
C CYS A 7 11.88 31.97 24.47
N GLY A 8 11.27 32.15 25.64
CA GLY A 8 11.22 33.43 26.36
C GLY A 8 10.31 34.51 25.75
N ALA A 9 9.69 34.26 24.59
CA ALA A 9 8.79 35.21 23.93
C ALA A 9 7.56 35.54 24.80
N SER A 10 7.06 36.77 24.72
CA SER A 10 5.84 37.18 25.44
C SER A 10 4.61 36.46 24.88
N THR A 11 3.83 35.86 25.77
CA THR A 11 2.62 35.09 25.48
C THR A 11 1.59 35.32 26.59
N ASP A 12 0.34 34.92 26.36
CA ASP A 12 -0.71 34.98 27.37
C ASP A 12 -0.78 33.71 28.24
N GLY A 13 -0.23 32.57 27.79
CA GLY A 13 0.04 31.36 28.58
C GLY A 13 1.50 31.22 29.04
N ARG A 14 1.92 30.03 29.47
CA ARG A 14 3.32 29.62 29.72
C ARG A 14 4.02 29.10 28.47
N VAL A 15 3.26 28.76 27.44
CA VAL A 15 3.77 28.36 26.12
C VAL A 15 3.29 29.38 25.07
N CYS A 16 3.91 29.39 23.90
CA CYS A 16 3.41 30.10 22.72
C CYS A 16 3.08 29.09 21.63
N ASN A 17 2.15 29.41 20.73
CA ASN A 17 1.56 28.49 19.74
C ASN A 17 2.57 27.65 18.94
N LEU A 18 3.78 28.17 18.70
CA LEU A 18 4.86 27.47 17.99
C LEU A 18 5.57 26.36 18.81
N HIS A 19 5.25 26.21 20.09
CA HIS A 19 5.88 25.25 21.02
C HIS A 19 4.86 24.49 21.88
N GLU A 20 3.55 24.59 21.60
CA GLU A 20 2.53 23.82 22.34
C GLU A 20 2.69 22.32 22.12
N GLU A 21 3.17 21.92 20.94
CA GLU A 21 3.52 20.53 20.60
C GLU A 21 4.86 20.07 21.19
N ASP A 22 5.64 20.94 21.86
CA ASP A 22 6.91 20.60 22.50
C ASP A 22 6.76 20.28 24.00
N VAL A 23 5.56 20.46 24.57
CA VAL A 23 5.27 20.42 26.01
C VAL A 23 4.17 19.40 26.30
N GLY A 24 4.33 18.62 27.37
CA GLY A 24 3.30 17.70 27.85
C GLY A 24 2.45 18.35 28.93
N PHE A 25 1.16 18.02 28.96
CA PHE A 25 0.17 18.64 29.86
C PHE A 25 -0.49 17.60 30.78
N VAL A 26 -0.75 18.00 32.02
CA VAL A 26 -1.57 17.26 33.00
C VAL A 26 -2.85 18.05 33.22
N PHE A 27 -3.99 17.50 32.83
CA PHE A 27 -5.28 18.17 32.90
C PHE A 27 -5.94 17.99 34.27
N HIS A 28 -6.36 19.09 34.89
CA HIS A 28 -7.15 19.08 36.13
C HIS A 28 -8.56 19.68 35.95
N GLY A 29 -8.97 19.96 34.71
CA GLY A 29 -10.34 20.40 34.43
C GLY A 29 -11.39 19.30 34.63
N THR A 30 -12.66 19.72 34.69
CA THR A 30 -13.82 18.86 34.94
C THR A 30 -14.64 18.54 33.70
N ASP A 31 -14.52 19.32 32.63
CA ASP A 31 -15.40 19.29 31.46
C ASP A 31 -14.60 19.14 30.15
N PRO A 32 -15.04 18.32 29.17
CA PRO A 32 -14.30 18.12 27.91
C PRO A 32 -14.02 19.41 27.14
N ASP A 33 -14.94 20.37 27.16
CA ASP A 33 -14.83 21.69 26.50
C ASP A 33 -13.69 22.57 27.05
N GLN A 34 -13.02 22.15 28.14
CA GLN A 34 -11.84 22.83 28.71
C GLN A 34 -10.52 22.30 28.14
N LEU A 35 -10.51 21.16 27.43
CA LEU A 35 -9.33 20.65 26.72
C LEU A 35 -9.04 21.48 25.46
N GLN A 36 -7.77 21.79 25.23
CA GLN A 36 -7.33 22.54 24.05
C GLN A 36 -6.79 21.59 22.99
N SER A 37 -7.33 21.66 21.77
CA SER A 37 -6.85 20.88 20.63
C SER A 37 -5.38 21.15 20.29
N ASN A 38 -4.74 20.16 19.66
CA ASN A 38 -3.31 20.11 19.32
C ASN A 38 -2.32 20.08 20.50
N ARG A 39 -2.78 19.99 21.75
CA ARG A 39 -1.92 19.72 22.91
C ARG A 39 -1.79 18.23 23.20
N TYR A 40 -0.65 17.85 23.77
CA TYR A 40 -0.36 16.50 24.25
C TYR A 40 -0.67 16.40 25.74
N TYR A 41 -1.67 15.60 26.11
CA TYR A 41 -2.05 15.37 27.50
C TYR A 41 -1.63 13.98 27.96
N ARG A 42 -1.26 13.87 29.24
CA ARG A 42 -1.15 12.59 29.93
C ARG A 42 -2.54 12.07 30.28
N GLY A 43 -2.78 10.80 30.03
CA GLY A 43 -3.98 10.08 30.42
C GLY A 43 -3.69 8.63 30.82
N THR A 44 -4.73 7.87 31.16
CA THR A 44 -4.65 6.45 31.53
C THR A 44 -5.59 5.59 30.69
N VAL A 45 -5.18 4.35 30.38
CA VAL A 45 -6.03 3.40 29.62
C VAL A 45 -7.24 2.99 30.45
N ASP A 46 -8.45 3.32 29.98
CA ASP A 46 -9.73 2.88 30.56
C ASP A 46 -10.12 1.48 30.05
N GLY A 47 -9.89 1.22 28.77
CA GLY A 47 -10.17 -0.07 28.15
C GLY A 47 -10.03 -0.09 26.63
N TYR A 48 -10.12 -1.31 26.07
CA TYR A 48 -9.95 -1.59 24.65
C TYR A 48 -11.26 -1.97 23.95
N ALA A 49 -11.42 -1.57 22.69
CA ALA A 49 -12.50 -1.96 21.81
C ALA A 49 -11.97 -2.23 20.38
N GLU A 50 -12.72 -2.95 19.55
CA GLU A 50 -12.33 -3.36 18.18
C GLU A 50 -11.96 -2.20 17.23
N PHE A 51 -12.34 -0.98 17.59
CA PHE A 51 -12.08 0.27 16.86
C PHE A 51 -11.07 1.22 17.54
N GLY A 52 -10.57 0.93 18.75
CA GLY A 52 -9.64 1.84 19.44
C GLY A 52 -9.50 1.65 20.95
N VAL A 53 -8.78 2.57 21.58
CA VAL A 53 -8.51 2.62 23.03
C VAL A 53 -9.28 3.78 23.66
N PHE A 54 -9.97 3.52 24.77
CA PHE A 54 -10.51 4.58 25.62
C PHE A 54 -9.45 5.04 26.61
N VAL A 55 -9.20 6.35 26.66
CA VAL A 55 -8.17 6.97 27.50
C VAL A 55 -8.79 8.07 28.35
N ASN A 56 -8.64 7.97 29.67
CA ASN A 56 -9.08 8.99 30.62
C ASN A 56 -8.03 10.09 30.73
N ILE A 57 -8.44 11.35 30.59
CA ILE A 57 -7.62 12.55 30.69
C ILE A 57 -8.14 13.37 31.88
N GLY A 58 -7.33 13.48 32.93
CA GLY A 58 -7.79 14.00 34.23
C GLY A 58 -8.77 13.04 34.93
N GLU A 59 -9.62 13.57 35.82
CA GLU A 59 -10.53 12.74 36.65
C GLU A 59 -11.89 12.43 35.98
N SER A 60 -12.28 13.12 34.92
CA SER A 60 -13.68 13.13 34.43
C SER A 60 -13.88 13.11 32.91
N VAL A 61 -12.82 13.20 32.10
CA VAL A 61 -12.93 13.24 30.63
C VAL A 61 -12.35 11.98 30.01
N THR A 62 -13.15 11.24 29.25
CA THR A 62 -12.70 10.07 28.49
C THR A 62 -12.69 10.39 27.00
N GLY A 63 -11.54 10.23 26.35
CA GLY A 63 -11.39 10.33 24.90
C GLY A 63 -11.23 8.95 24.24
N LEU A 64 -11.41 8.92 22.92
CA LEU A 64 -11.22 7.74 22.09
C LEU A 64 -10.01 7.93 21.16
N LEU A 65 -8.98 7.10 21.36
CA LEU A 65 -7.87 6.92 20.43
C LEU A 65 -8.29 5.88 19.39
N HIS A 66 -8.63 6.31 18.18
CA HIS A 66 -9.08 5.41 17.12
C HIS A 66 -7.90 4.57 16.59
N ARG A 67 -8.14 3.30 16.22
CA ARG A 67 -7.09 2.38 15.77
C ARG A 67 -6.23 2.89 14.60
N SER A 68 -6.80 3.73 13.73
CA SER A 68 -6.10 4.33 12.58
C SER A 68 -5.15 5.46 12.96
N GLU A 69 -5.24 5.99 14.17
CA GLU A 69 -4.35 7.05 14.69
C GLU A 69 -3.13 6.46 15.40
N ILE A 70 -2.96 5.13 15.46
CA ILE A 70 -1.93 4.43 16.25
C ILE A 70 -0.87 3.85 15.32
N ASP A 71 0.40 4.21 15.52
CA ASP A 71 1.57 3.75 14.71
C ASP A 71 1.86 2.23 14.82
N GLN A 72 1.01 1.45 15.49
CA GLN A 72 1.20 0.03 15.75
C GLN A 72 -0.11 -0.70 16.06
N ARG A 73 -0.12 -2.03 15.89
CA ARG A 73 -1.30 -2.88 16.14
C ARG A 73 -1.84 -2.73 17.56
N LEU A 74 -3.18 -2.68 17.65
CA LEU A 74 -3.93 -2.58 18.90
C LEU A 74 -3.61 -3.75 19.86
N GLU A 75 -3.49 -4.98 19.33
CA GLU A 75 -3.15 -6.18 20.13
C GLU A 75 -1.67 -6.25 20.54
N SER A 76 -0.86 -5.26 20.17
CA SER A 76 0.59 -5.20 20.44
C SER A 76 0.98 -3.93 21.21
N LEU A 77 0.00 -3.16 21.70
CA LEU A 77 0.24 -2.04 22.61
C LEU A 77 0.79 -2.56 23.95
N PRO A 78 1.93 -2.05 24.44
CA PRO A 78 2.55 -2.52 25.68
C PRO A 78 1.91 -1.92 26.95
N TYR A 79 0.59 -1.65 26.91
CA TYR A 79 -0.16 -0.94 27.95
C TYR A 79 -1.39 -1.76 28.37
N ASP A 80 -1.47 -2.12 29.64
CA ASP A 80 -2.65 -2.72 30.24
C ASP A 80 -3.67 -1.63 30.68
N THR A 81 -4.89 -2.04 31.02
CA THR A 81 -5.89 -1.13 31.59
C THR A 81 -5.42 -0.57 32.93
N GLY A 82 -5.26 0.74 33.00
CA GLY A 82 -4.71 1.49 34.14
C GLY A 82 -3.36 2.17 33.87
N ASP A 83 -2.63 1.80 32.82
CA ASP A 83 -1.30 2.36 32.55
C ASP A 83 -1.36 3.81 32.02
N GLU A 84 -0.34 4.61 32.35
CA GLU A 84 -0.20 6.00 31.86
C GLU A 84 0.37 6.05 30.43
N LEU A 85 -0.22 6.90 29.58
CA LEU A 85 0.28 7.23 28.25
C LEU A 85 0.05 8.72 27.91
N PHE A 86 0.67 9.20 26.84
CA PHE A 86 0.44 10.52 26.25
C PHE A 86 -0.35 10.42 24.95
N VAL A 87 -1.32 11.33 24.79
CA VAL A 87 -2.24 11.40 23.65
C VAL A 87 -2.39 12.85 23.19
N LYS A 88 -2.51 13.06 21.87
CA LYS A 88 -2.82 14.37 21.29
C LYS A 88 -4.34 14.55 21.24
N VAL A 89 -4.87 15.65 21.78
CA VAL A 89 -6.29 15.98 21.58
C VAL A 89 -6.44 16.55 20.17
N GLN A 90 -7.03 15.77 19.26
CA GLN A 90 -7.28 16.21 17.88
C GLN A 90 -8.48 17.16 17.86
N ASN A 91 -9.59 16.76 18.48
CA ASN A 91 -10.84 17.50 18.44
C ASN A 91 -11.72 17.26 19.68
N VAL A 92 -12.40 18.29 20.15
CA VAL A 92 -13.45 18.19 21.18
C VAL A 92 -14.79 18.46 20.50
N ARG A 93 -15.66 17.45 20.45
CA ARG A 93 -16.96 17.53 19.79
C ARG A 93 -18.00 18.13 20.73
N SER A 94 -18.92 18.92 20.20
CA SER A 94 -20.01 19.59 20.95
C SER A 94 -21.07 18.66 21.57
N ASN A 95 -20.81 17.35 21.62
CA ASN A 95 -21.57 16.35 22.37
C ASN A 95 -20.78 15.78 23.58
N GLY A 96 -19.58 16.29 23.86
CA GLY A 96 -18.70 15.86 24.95
C GLY A 96 -17.70 14.76 24.57
N ASN A 97 -17.71 14.26 23.33
CA ASN A 97 -16.74 13.27 22.87
C ASN A 97 -15.41 13.94 22.52
N VAL A 98 -14.29 13.36 22.95
CA VAL A 98 -12.94 13.81 22.58
C VAL A 98 -12.30 12.80 21.63
N ASP A 99 -11.89 13.26 20.44
CA ASP A 99 -11.13 12.48 19.48
C ASP A 99 -9.63 12.61 19.80
N LEU A 100 -8.93 11.48 19.98
CA LEU A 100 -7.52 11.43 20.34
C LEU A 100 -6.67 10.84 19.22
N GLY A 101 -5.48 11.41 19.04
CA GLY A 101 -4.40 10.90 18.21
C GLY A 101 -3.22 10.41 19.05
N TRP A 102 -2.39 9.55 18.48
CA TRP A 102 -1.24 8.98 19.18
C TRP A 102 -0.14 10.01 19.47
N SER A 103 0.73 9.67 20.43
CA SER A 103 1.97 10.41 20.69
C SER A 103 3.17 9.50 20.42
N ILE A 104 4.07 9.95 19.53
CA ILE A 104 5.40 9.36 19.36
C ILE A 104 6.24 9.53 20.64
N ARG A 105 5.87 10.48 21.52
CA ARG A 105 6.52 10.74 22.81
C ARG A 105 5.65 10.23 23.95
N GLN A 106 5.99 9.07 24.51
CA GLN A 106 5.21 8.41 25.57
C GLN A 106 5.75 8.61 26.99
N GLU A 107 6.95 9.21 27.15
CA GLU A 107 7.46 9.63 28.46
C GLU A 107 7.37 11.15 28.64
N GLY A 108 7.03 11.60 29.85
CA GLY A 108 7.14 13.03 30.23
C GLY A 108 8.57 13.59 30.14
N SER A 109 9.58 12.70 30.14
CA SER A 109 11.01 13.02 29.92
C SER A 109 11.32 13.47 28.49
N ALA A 110 10.50 13.07 27.50
CA ALA A 110 10.71 13.34 26.08
C ALA A 110 10.14 14.70 25.63
N PHE A 111 9.30 15.33 26.46
CA PHE A 111 8.83 16.69 26.26
C PHE A 111 9.82 17.71 26.82
N ARG A 112 9.85 18.92 26.26
CA ARG A 112 10.75 20.01 26.70
C ARG A 112 10.28 20.71 27.98
N GLY A 113 9.15 20.28 28.53
CA GLY A 113 8.60 20.68 29.82
C GLY A 113 7.29 19.93 30.08
N MET A 114 6.88 19.92 31.35
CA MET A 114 5.56 19.43 31.79
C MET A 114 4.80 20.57 32.46
N LEU A 115 3.56 20.79 32.06
CA LEU A 115 2.65 21.79 32.62
C LEU A 115 1.40 21.15 33.20
N VAL A 116 0.80 21.80 34.18
CA VAL A 116 -0.60 21.61 34.56
C VAL A 116 -1.46 22.49 33.65
N ASP A 117 -2.50 21.93 33.05
CA ASP A 117 -3.57 22.68 32.37
C ASP A 117 -4.81 22.64 33.29
N ASP A 118 -4.99 23.72 34.06
CA ASP A 118 -6.07 23.89 35.04
C ASP A 118 -6.93 25.09 34.65
N PRO A 119 -8.25 24.93 34.45
CA PRO A 119 -9.11 25.99 33.93
C PRO A 119 -9.53 27.03 34.98
N GLU A 120 -9.31 26.80 36.28
CA GLU A 120 -9.61 27.78 37.34
C GLU A 120 -8.38 28.62 37.74
N THR A 121 -7.18 28.06 37.64
CA THR A 121 -5.91 28.68 38.10
C THR A 121 -4.90 28.97 36.99
N GLY A 122 -5.01 28.30 35.84
CA GLY A 122 -4.16 28.48 34.66
C GLY A 122 -2.88 27.65 34.66
N GLU A 123 -2.05 27.86 33.63
CA GLU A 123 -0.86 27.04 33.39
C GLU A 123 0.24 27.21 34.47
N GLU A 124 0.49 26.14 35.22
CA GLU A 124 1.57 26.02 36.22
C GLU A 124 2.59 24.95 35.81
N LEU A 125 3.84 25.07 36.26
CA LEU A 125 4.89 24.08 36.01
C LEU A 125 4.72 22.88 36.95
N VAL A 126 4.77 21.67 36.40
CA VAL A 126 4.92 20.47 37.22
C VAL A 126 6.32 20.49 37.82
N GLU A 127 6.43 20.64 39.14
CA GLU A 127 7.70 20.42 39.83
C GLU A 127 8.11 18.95 39.66
N ALA A 128 9.31 18.71 39.11
CA ALA A 128 9.78 17.35 38.89
C ALA A 128 9.92 16.61 40.23
N PRO A 129 9.45 15.35 40.34
CA PRO A 129 9.49 14.61 41.60
C PRO A 129 10.93 14.40 42.08
N ASP A 130 11.22 14.83 43.30
CA ASP A 130 12.52 14.67 43.95
C ASP A 130 12.75 13.17 44.25
N PRO A 131 13.77 12.51 43.67
CA PRO A 131 13.83 11.04 43.57
C PRO A 131 14.12 10.27 44.88
N GLU A 132 13.96 10.91 46.04
CA GLU A 132 14.22 10.31 47.37
C GLU A 132 12.95 10.18 48.26
N SER A 133 11.73 10.42 47.76
CA SER A 133 10.51 10.51 48.59
C SER A 133 9.40 9.44 48.38
N GLU A 134 9.67 8.31 47.75
CA GLU A 134 8.73 7.17 47.63
C GLU A 134 9.08 6.03 48.62
N THR A 135 8.91 6.25 49.93
CA THR A 135 9.02 5.16 50.94
C THR A 135 8.09 5.33 52.15
N GLN A 136 6.86 4.80 52.10
CA GLN A 136 6.26 4.04 53.23
C GLN A 136 4.88 3.41 52.92
N SER A 137 4.64 2.27 53.59
CA SER A 137 3.41 1.45 53.61
C SER A 137 3.11 0.67 52.31
N ASP A 138 2.66 -0.60 52.34
CA ASP A 138 2.30 -1.43 53.51
C ASP A 138 2.49 -2.95 53.28
N ARG A 139 2.70 -3.69 54.39
CA ARG A 139 2.63 -5.18 54.59
C ARG A 139 3.80 -6.08 54.16
N GLU A 140 4.51 -6.56 55.19
CA GLU A 140 4.65 -7.99 55.61
C GLU A 140 4.32 -9.12 54.59
N SER A 141 5.03 -10.26 54.54
CA SER A 141 6.08 -10.80 55.43
C SER A 141 6.86 -11.94 54.74
N GLY A 142 8.16 -12.10 55.01
CA GLY A 142 8.92 -13.30 54.62
C GLY A 142 10.44 -13.19 54.82
N ALA A 143 10.96 -13.81 55.88
CA ALA A 143 12.41 -14.03 56.07
C ALA A 143 12.85 -15.32 55.32
N GLU A 144 14.12 -15.73 55.21
CA GLU A 144 15.30 -15.57 56.08
C GLU A 144 16.65 -15.52 55.28
N SER A 145 17.70 -14.98 55.93
CA SER A 145 19.15 -15.32 55.86
C SER A 145 19.90 -15.63 54.53
N GLU A 146 21.15 -15.21 54.31
CA GLU A 146 22.07 -14.29 55.03
C GLU A 146 23.32 -13.96 54.16
N THR A 147 24.13 -12.98 54.62
CA THR A 147 25.58 -12.64 54.35
C THR A 147 26.41 -13.51 53.38
N ASP A 148 27.43 -13.02 52.65
CA ASP A 148 28.29 -11.81 52.70
C ASP A 148 28.84 -11.59 51.26
N GLY A 149 29.15 -10.42 50.69
CA GLY A 149 30.05 -9.35 51.16
C GLY A 149 31.44 -9.45 50.46
N GLY A 150 31.73 -8.65 49.42
CA GLY A 150 33.05 -8.76 48.73
C GLY A 150 33.31 -8.03 47.39
N THR A 151 33.25 -6.69 47.36
CA THR A 151 34.03 -5.76 46.50
C THR A 151 34.63 -6.18 45.13
N ALA A 152 34.12 -5.56 44.05
CA ALA A 152 34.82 -4.84 42.97
C ALA A 152 36.08 -5.42 42.24
N ALA A 153 36.06 -5.44 40.89
CA ALA A 153 36.96 -4.65 40.02
C ALA A 153 36.81 -4.95 38.49
N ASN A 154 37.01 -3.92 37.66
CA ASN A 154 37.24 -4.03 36.21
C ASN A 154 38.59 -4.71 35.88
N VAL A 155 38.62 -5.62 34.89
CA VAL A 155 39.73 -5.78 33.92
C VAL A 155 39.15 -6.27 32.58
N ALA A 156 39.59 -5.70 31.46
CA ALA A 156 39.29 -6.21 30.11
C ALA A 156 40.36 -7.23 29.65
N GLY A 157 39.97 -8.28 28.93
CA GLY A 157 40.87 -9.36 28.52
C GLY A 157 40.49 -9.99 27.18
N GLU A 158 41.27 -9.68 26.15
CA GLU A 158 41.25 -10.25 24.81
C GLU A 158 41.84 -11.68 24.77
N SER A 159 41.44 -12.51 23.79
CA SER A 159 42.33 -13.37 22.95
C SER A 159 41.83 -14.80 22.64
N THR A 160 41.76 -15.09 21.32
CA THR A 160 42.09 -16.37 20.62
C THR A 160 41.38 -17.70 20.93
N LEU A 161 40.75 -18.23 19.86
CA LEU A 161 40.94 -19.57 19.26
C LEU A 161 41.21 -20.81 20.15
N SER A 162 40.40 -21.85 19.94
CA SER A 162 40.91 -23.19 19.56
C SER A 162 39.83 -23.98 18.82
N GLU A 163 40.20 -24.62 17.71
CA GLU A 163 39.33 -25.56 16.98
C GLU A 163 39.10 -26.85 17.77
N ARG A 164 37.97 -27.52 17.53
CA ARG A 164 37.83 -28.97 17.74
C ARG A 164 37.00 -29.60 16.63
N THR A 165 37.68 -30.24 15.68
CA THR A 165 37.11 -31.27 14.82
C THR A 165 36.85 -32.54 15.62
N ASP A 166 35.79 -33.26 15.25
CA ASP A 166 35.68 -34.71 15.34
C ASP A 166 34.67 -35.17 14.28
N SER A 167 34.95 -36.27 13.58
CA SER A 167 34.07 -36.89 12.57
C SER A 167 34.22 -38.40 12.66
N GLU A 168 33.11 -39.15 12.71
CA GLU A 168 33.07 -40.55 12.26
C GLU A 168 31.62 -41.00 11.96
N THR A 169 31.46 -42.22 11.46
CA THR A 169 30.41 -42.53 10.46
C THR A 169 29.68 -43.88 10.60
N ALA A 170 28.49 -43.93 9.99
CA ALA A 170 27.88 -45.10 9.30
C ALA A 170 27.07 -46.16 10.09
N ASP A 171 26.40 -47.00 9.29
CA ASP A 171 25.60 -48.21 9.60
C ASP A 171 24.21 -48.04 10.29
N THR A 172 23.12 -48.73 9.90
CA THR A 172 22.84 -49.62 8.73
C THR A 172 21.32 -49.62 8.38
N GLY A 173 20.94 -50.17 7.22
CA GLY A 173 19.53 -50.44 6.81
C GLY A 173 18.93 -51.74 7.41
N PRO A 174 18.05 -52.52 6.71
CA PRO A 174 17.79 -52.52 5.25
C PRO A 174 16.35 -52.91 4.74
N GLU A 175 16.21 -53.02 3.40
CA GLU A 175 15.26 -53.88 2.62
C GLU A 175 13.74 -53.57 2.58
N SER A 176 12.91 -54.02 1.61
CA SER A 176 12.98 -54.44 0.17
C SER A 176 11.56 -54.89 -0.29
N THR A 177 11.11 -54.95 -1.55
CA THR A 177 11.57 -54.50 -2.89
C THR A 177 10.62 -53.37 -3.41
N SER A 178 10.15 -53.12 -4.66
CA SER A 178 10.27 -53.66 -6.05
C SER A 178 9.72 -52.59 -7.03
N GLY A 179 9.99 -52.55 -8.35
CA GLY A 179 11.03 -53.23 -9.15
C GLY A 179 10.59 -53.66 -10.58
N VAL A 180 11.29 -53.14 -11.61
CA VAL A 180 11.67 -53.82 -12.90
C VAL A 180 10.60 -53.91 -14.04
N GLU A 181 10.82 -53.54 -15.31
CA GLU A 181 11.94 -52.82 -16.02
C GLU A 181 11.56 -52.31 -17.44
N THR A 182 12.42 -51.45 -18.02
CA THR A 182 12.97 -51.35 -19.41
C THR A 182 12.11 -51.79 -20.62
N SER A 183 11.96 -50.99 -21.70
CA SER A 183 12.86 -51.00 -22.89
C SER A 183 12.53 -49.91 -23.95
N THR A 184 13.43 -49.74 -24.94
CA THR A 184 13.57 -48.55 -25.82
C THR A 184 13.43 -48.88 -27.35
N GLU A 185 13.34 -47.82 -28.19
CA GLU A 185 13.68 -47.72 -29.63
C GLU A 185 12.65 -48.03 -30.78
N SER A 186 12.20 -46.94 -31.43
CA SER A 186 12.53 -46.52 -32.83
C SER A 186 11.87 -47.11 -34.11
N SER A 187 11.60 -46.18 -35.07
CA SER A 187 11.63 -46.28 -36.56
C SER A 187 10.41 -46.68 -37.43
N GLY A 188 10.14 -45.86 -38.48
CA GLY A 188 9.31 -46.13 -39.69
C GLY A 188 8.05 -45.23 -39.84
N VAL A 189 7.86 -44.30 -40.80
CA VAL A 189 7.96 -44.30 -42.29
C VAL A 189 6.86 -45.16 -42.94
N SER A 190 5.96 -44.73 -43.85
CA SER A 190 5.80 -43.46 -44.62
C SER A 190 4.32 -43.25 -45.07
N GLY A 191 3.96 -42.05 -45.56
CA GLY A 191 2.70 -41.77 -46.29
C GLY A 191 2.69 -40.36 -46.88
N ASP A 192 2.22 -40.18 -48.12
CA ASP A 192 2.47 -38.98 -48.96
C ASP A 192 1.25 -38.56 -49.81
N SER A 193 1.36 -37.38 -50.45
CA SER A 193 0.55 -36.81 -51.55
C SER A 193 -0.75 -36.08 -51.18
N ASP A 194 -0.66 -34.74 -51.20
CA ASP A 194 -1.39 -33.83 -52.10
C ASP A 194 -2.69 -34.33 -52.77
N ASN A 195 -3.73 -33.48 -52.77
CA ASN A 195 -3.96 -32.64 -53.97
C ASN A 195 -4.83 -31.39 -53.68
N ASN A 196 -4.64 -30.37 -54.51
CA ASN A 196 -5.32 -29.08 -54.52
C ASN A 196 -6.48 -29.05 -55.54
N ASN A 197 -7.59 -28.36 -55.22
CA ASN A 197 -8.24 -27.39 -56.12
C ASN A 197 -9.52 -26.79 -55.54
N ASN A 198 -9.63 -25.46 -55.64
CA ASN A 198 -10.64 -24.69 -56.41
C ASN A 198 -11.90 -25.47 -56.89
N ASN A 199 -13.08 -24.87 -56.90
CA ASN A 199 -13.32 -23.55 -57.48
C ASN A 199 -14.58 -22.86 -56.93
N ASP A 200 -14.59 -21.53 -57.01
CA ASP A 200 -15.74 -20.66 -56.83
C ASP A 200 -16.85 -20.94 -57.86
N ASN A 201 -18.11 -20.56 -57.55
CA ASN A 201 -18.82 -19.61 -58.42
C ASN A 201 -20.07 -18.97 -57.75
N ASP A 202 -20.27 -17.69 -58.05
CA ASP A 202 -21.47 -16.83 -58.12
C ASP A 202 -22.84 -17.37 -57.63
N SER A 203 -23.69 -16.66 -56.86
CA SER A 203 -24.11 -15.23 -56.79
C SER A 203 -25.52 -15.00 -57.35
N ASP A 204 -26.21 -14.00 -56.79
CA ASP A 204 -27.47 -13.37 -57.23
C ASP A 204 -28.77 -14.20 -57.26
N GLY A 205 -29.93 -13.53 -57.15
CA GLY A 205 -31.21 -14.19 -57.48
C GLY A 205 -32.51 -13.41 -57.24
N ASP A 206 -32.76 -12.99 -55.99
CA ASP A 206 -33.88 -12.14 -55.53
C ASP A 206 -35.36 -12.60 -55.77
N ALA A 207 -36.28 -11.95 -55.05
CA ALA A 207 -37.70 -11.72 -55.37
C ALA A 207 -38.74 -12.87 -55.29
N ALA A 208 -39.25 -13.05 -54.05
CA ALA A 208 -40.67 -12.89 -53.69
C ALA A 208 -41.76 -13.93 -54.05
N GLY A 209 -42.46 -14.41 -52.99
CA GLY A 209 -43.92 -14.23 -52.90
C GLY A 209 -44.83 -15.45 -52.66
N SER A 210 -45.23 -15.70 -51.41
CA SER A 210 -46.63 -15.97 -51.00
C SER A 210 -46.78 -16.00 -49.48
N GLU A 211 -47.94 -15.60 -48.96
CA GLU A 211 -48.30 -15.58 -47.54
C GLU A 211 -48.76 -16.95 -47.03
N THR A 212 -48.57 -17.26 -45.74
CA THR A 212 -49.65 -17.69 -44.83
C THR A 212 -49.22 -17.75 -43.36
N ASP A 213 -50.14 -17.31 -42.50
CA ASP A 213 -50.11 -17.24 -41.03
C ASP A 213 -49.73 -18.54 -40.28
N ALA A 214 -48.74 -18.45 -39.39
CA ALA A 214 -48.62 -19.28 -38.18
C ALA A 214 -47.80 -18.52 -37.12
N GLY A 215 -48.34 -18.34 -35.91
CA GLY A 215 -47.72 -17.51 -34.87
C GLY A 215 -46.40 -18.05 -34.31
N THR A 216 -45.29 -17.38 -34.63
CA THR A 216 -43.98 -17.58 -34.00
C THR A 216 -43.85 -16.66 -32.78
N ILE A 217 -43.36 -17.20 -31.65
CA ILE A 217 -42.99 -16.41 -30.47
C ILE A 217 -41.86 -15.47 -30.87
N ALA A 218 -41.99 -14.17 -30.60
CA ALA A 218 -40.93 -13.22 -30.85
C ALA A 218 -39.72 -13.54 -29.97
N ALA A 219 -38.70 -14.17 -30.56
CA ALA A 219 -37.35 -14.07 -30.04
C ALA A 219 -36.98 -12.58 -30.07
N ALA A 220 -36.61 -12.00 -28.93
CA ALA A 220 -36.09 -10.65 -28.91
C ALA A 220 -34.84 -10.63 -29.80
N THR A 221 -34.85 -9.78 -30.83
CA THR A 221 -33.62 -9.48 -31.56
C THR A 221 -32.79 -8.60 -30.65
N THR A 222 -31.85 -9.20 -29.92
CA THR A 222 -30.82 -8.45 -29.21
C THR A 222 -30.17 -7.53 -30.22
N THR A 223 -30.39 -6.23 -30.07
CA THR A 223 -29.71 -5.25 -30.91
C THR A 223 -28.28 -5.23 -30.45
N GLU A 224 -27.34 -5.60 -31.33
CA GLU A 224 -25.91 -5.50 -31.03
C GLU A 224 -25.55 -4.02 -30.91
N LEU A 225 -25.64 -3.51 -29.67
CA LEU A 225 -25.14 -2.19 -29.30
C LEU A 225 -23.62 -2.20 -29.51
N ALA A 226 -23.11 -1.23 -30.24
CA ALA A 226 -21.68 -1.07 -30.38
C ALA A 226 -21.09 -0.71 -29.00
N SER A 227 -20.00 -1.36 -28.60
CA SER A 227 -19.34 -1.02 -27.35
C SER A 227 -18.75 0.39 -27.41
N VAL A 228 -18.85 1.10 -26.29
CA VAL A 228 -18.26 2.42 -26.07
C VAL A 228 -17.31 2.37 -24.88
N THR A 229 -16.39 3.33 -24.78
CA THR A 229 -15.56 3.51 -23.58
C THR A 229 -16.27 4.38 -22.54
N ILE A 230 -15.89 4.27 -21.27
CA ILE A 230 -16.48 5.00 -20.15
C ILE A 230 -16.48 6.51 -20.36
N THR A 231 -15.40 7.06 -20.91
CA THR A 231 -15.32 8.51 -21.23
C THR A 231 -16.36 8.95 -22.26
N ALA A 232 -16.77 8.07 -23.18
CA ALA A 232 -17.78 8.38 -24.21
C ALA A 232 -19.23 8.29 -23.70
N LEU A 233 -19.48 7.68 -22.54
CA LEU A 233 -20.82 7.59 -21.92
C LEU A 233 -21.46 8.97 -21.68
N ALA A 234 -20.64 10.00 -21.44
CA ALA A 234 -21.09 11.37 -21.21
C ALA A 234 -21.75 12.03 -22.45
N ASP A 235 -21.45 11.55 -23.66
CA ASP A 235 -22.07 12.02 -24.90
C ASP A 235 -23.37 11.25 -25.26
N GLN A 236 -23.68 10.15 -24.55
CA GLN A 236 -24.77 9.20 -24.84
C GLN A 236 -25.91 9.24 -23.81
N ILE A 237 -26.01 10.30 -23.01
CA ILE A 237 -26.91 10.39 -21.84
C ILE A 237 -28.39 10.16 -22.23
N GLY A 238 -28.98 9.08 -21.70
CA GLY A 238 -30.37 8.69 -21.93
C GLY A 238 -30.63 7.85 -23.19
N ASP A 239 -29.60 7.38 -23.88
CA ASP A 239 -29.69 6.30 -24.88
C ASP A 239 -29.00 5.03 -24.32
N PRO A 240 -29.51 3.81 -24.58
CA PRO A 240 -28.92 2.58 -24.06
C PRO A 240 -27.56 2.27 -24.72
N VAL A 241 -26.58 1.94 -23.88
CA VAL A 241 -25.18 1.69 -24.28
C VAL A 241 -24.69 0.35 -23.76
N GLN A 242 -23.63 -0.16 -24.37
CA GLN A 242 -22.88 -1.32 -23.89
C GLN A 242 -21.40 -0.95 -23.74
N PHE A 243 -20.75 -1.44 -22.68
CA PHE A 243 -19.32 -1.30 -22.46
C PHE A 243 -18.77 -2.48 -21.67
N GLU A 244 -17.46 -2.54 -21.51
CA GLU A 244 -16.73 -3.55 -20.75
C GLU A 244 -15.86 -2.85 -19.72
N ALA A 245 -15.78 -3.40 -18.50
CA ALA A 245 -15.05 -2.79 -17.40
C ALA A 245 -14.64 -3.84 -16.36
N ALA A 246 -13.56 -3.57 -15.61
CA ALA A 246 -13.26 -4.25 -14.36
C ALA A 246 -14.04 -3.61 -13.19
N ILE A 247 -14.27 -4.35 -12.11
CA ILE A 247 -14.95 -3.86 -10.91
C ILE A 247 -13.93 -3.51 -9.82
N GLU A 248 -13.90 -2.23 -9.41
CA GLU A 248 -12.99 -1.68 -8.41
C GLU A 248 -13.58 -1.72 -6.97
N ASP A 249 -14.91 -1.51 -6.82
CA ASP A 249 -15.61 -1.55 -5.53
C ASP A 249 -17.07 -2.00 -5.71
N ILE A 250 -17.62 -2.68 -4.70
CA ILE A 250 -19.03 -3.12 -4.65
C ILE A 250 -19.69 -2.61 -3.36
N ARG A 251 -20.39 -1.48 -3.48
CA ARG A 251 -21.07 -0.81 -2.38
C ARG A 251 -22.56 -1.10 -2.37
N GLN A 252 -22.98 -2.02 -1.49
CA GLN A 252 -24.41 -2.22 -1.21
C GLN A 252 -25.00 -0.99 -0.48
N THR A 253 -26.14 -0.48 -0.95
CA THR A 253 -26.88 0.61 -0.29
C THR A 253 -28.25 0.13 0.21
N SER A 254 -29.03 1.02 0.85
CA SER A 254 -30.43 0.75 1.19
C SER A 254 -31.38 0.76 -0.02
N GLY A 255 -30.89 1.10 -1.21
CA GLY A 255 -31.61 1.07 -2.48
C GLY A 255 -30.92 0.10 -3.46
N PRO A 256 -30.28 0.60 -4.54
CA PRO A 256 -29.50 -0.23 -5.46
C PRO A 256 -28.18 -0.71 -4.86
N THR A 257 -27.55 -1.68 -5.52
CA THR A 257 -26.12 -1.96 -5.38
C THR A 257 -25.36 -1.02 -6.32
N VAL A 258 -24.31 -0.36 -5.83
CA VAL A 258 -23.45 0.50 -6.64
C VAL A 258 -22.13 -0.22 -6.85
N PHE A 259 -21.71 -0.33 -8.11
CA PHE A 259 -20.43 -0.86 -8.54
C PHE A 259 -19.58 0.32 -9.02
N THR A 260 -18.34 0.42 -8.55
CA THR A 260 -17.34 1.34 -9.13
C THR A 260 -16.56 0.53 -10.16
N MET A 261 -16.43 1.05 -11.39
CA MET A 261 -15.97 0.25 -12.53
C MET A 261 -15.08 1.06 -13.47
N SER A 262 -14.05 0.44 -14.05
CA SER A 262 -13.08 1.12 -14.93
C SER A 262 -12.70 0.38 -16.21
N ASP A 263 -12.31 1.15 -17.22
CA ASP A 263 -11.83 0.71 -18.54
C ASP A 263 -10.53 1.45 -18.92
N GLU A 264 -10.04 1.27 -20.14
CA GLU A 264 -8.84 1.96 -20.65
C GLU A 264 -8.93 3.51 -20.67
N SER A 265 -10.11 4.09 -20.43
CA SER A 265 -10.39 5.53 -20.53
C SER A 265 -10.68 6.21 -19.17
N GLY A 266 -11.24 5.49 -18.19
CA GLY A 266 -11.54 6.03 -16.87
C GLY A 266 -12.52 5.18 -16.05
N THR A 267 -13.08 5.79 -15.00
CA THR A 267 -13.92 5.13 -13.97
C THR A 267 -15.35 5.71 -13.96
N VAL A 268 -16.37 4.88 -13.66
CA VAL A 268 -17.78 5.28 -13.52
C VAL A 268 -18.49 4.54 -12.38
N GLU A 269 -19.52 5.17 -11.78
CA GLU A 269 -20.47 4.50 -10.88
C GLU A 269 -21.61 3.85 -11.68
N CYS A 270 -21.84 2.56 -11.45
CA CYS A 270 -22.93 1.78 -12.04
C CYS A 270 -23.93 1.33 -10.96
N ALA A 271 -25.22 1.64 -11.12
CA ALA A 271 -26.27 1.32 -10.16
C ALA A 271 -27.18 0.19 -10.70
N ALA A 272 -27.22 -0.95 -10.01
CA ALA A 272 -28.10 -2.08 -10.34
C ALA A 272 -29.14 -2.30 -9.22
N PHE A 273 -30.38 -2.65 -9.58
CA PHE A 273 -31.49 -2.76 -8.63
C PHE A 273 -32.31 -4.05 -8.80
N ASP A 274 -32.16 -4.99 -7.87
CA ASP A 274 -32.98 -6.22 -7.75
C ASP A 274 -33.92 -6.17 -6.51
N GLY A 275 -34.28 -4.96 -6.08
CA GLY A 275 -35.13 -4.72 -4.92
C GLY A 275 -34.44 -3.96 -3.77
N ALA A 276 -35.26 -3.36 -2.89
CA ALA A 276 -34.77 -2.48 -1.84
C ALA A 276 -33.92 -3.25 -0.78
N GLY A 277 -32.61 -3.00 -0.78
CA GLY A 277 -31.66 -3.68 0.10
C GLY A 277 -31.28 -5.10 -0.33
N VAL A 278 -31.61 -5.49 -1.57
CA VAL A 278 -31.14 -6.75 -2.19
C VAL A 278 -29.84 -6.45 -2.94
N ARG A 279 -28.81 -7.32 -2.81
CA ARG A 279 -27.62 -7.23 -3.67
C ARG A 279 -28.00 -7.72 -5.06
N ALA A 280 -27.97 -6.82 -6.03
CA ALA A 280 -28.01 -7.20 -7.44
C ALA A 280 -26.67 -7.88 -7.81
N TYR A 281 -26.70 -8.88 -8.69
CA TYR A 281 -25.52 -9.66 -9.09
C TYR A 281 -24.70 -10.18 -7.88
N PRO A 282 -25.27 -11.08 -7.07
CA PRO A 282 -24.62 -11.56 -5.85
C PRO A 282 -23.40 -12.46 -6.10
N ASP A 283 -23.32 -13.07 -7.29
CA ASP A 283 -22.25 -13.97 -7.72
C ASP A 283 -21.07 -13.24 -8.41
N VAL A 284 -21.08 -11.90 -8.42
CA VAL A 284 -20.05 -11.03 -9.04
C VAL A 284 -19.24 -10.35 -7.94
N GLU A 285 -17.92 -10.44 -8.00
CA GLU A 285 -16.97 -9.97 -6.97
C GLU A 285 -16.12 -8.78 -7.45
N THR A 286 -15.22 -8.27 -6.61
CA THR A 286 -14.20 -7.28 -7.04
C THR A 286 -13.22 -7.95 -8.00
N ASP A 287 -12.56 -7.16 -8.85
CA ASP A 287 -11.64 -7.61 -9.92
C ASP A 287 -12.29 -8.41 -11.06
N ASP A 288 -13.58 -8.75 -10.96
CA ASP A 288 -14.35 -9.32 -12.08
C ASP A 288 -14.37 -8.35 -13.27
N ILE A 289 -13.99 -8.86 -14.43
CA ILE A 289 -14.12 -8.17 -15.72
C ILE A 289 -15.48 -8.53 -16.29
N VAL A 290 -16.32 -7.52 -16.54
CA VAL A 290 -17.72 -7.73 -16.94
C VAL A 290 -18.10 -6.85 -18.13
N ARG A 291 -19.12 -7.28 -18.87
CA ARG A 291 -19.82 -6.48 -19.87
C ARG A 291 -21.12 -5.96 -19.27
N VAL A 292 -21.33 -4.65 -19.40
CA VAL A 292 -22.50 -3.93 -18.88
C VAL A 292 -23.33 -3.40 -20.05
N THR A 293 -24.65 -3.59 -19.98
CA THR A 293 -25.65 -2.89 -20.78
C THR A 293 -26.51 -2.04 -19.84
N GLY A 294 -26.73 -0.77 -20.19
CA GLY A 294 -27.53 0.15 -19.35
C GLY A 294 -27.74 1.52 -19.97
N GLU A 295 -28.43 2.41 -19.25
CA GLU A 295 -28.65 3.80 -19.65
C GLU A 295 -27.80 4.76 -18.80
N PRO A 296 -26.96 5.63 -19.39
CA PRO A 296 -26.17 6.60 -18.63
C PRO A 296 -27.02 7.81 -18.25
N GLU A 297 -27.21 8.04 -16.94
CA GLU A 297 -27.85 9.22 -16.35
C GLU A 297 -26.81 10.24 -15.83
N GLN A 298 -27.23 11.49 -15.65
CA GLN A 298 -26.47 12.50 -14.90
C GLN A 298 -27.14 12.82 -13.56
N ARG A 299 -26.62 12.25 -12.48
CA ARG A 299 -27.18 12.35 -11.12
C ARG A 299 -26.35 13.27 -10.24
N ARG A 300 -27.00 14.31 -9.68
CA ARG A 300 -26.37 15.31 -8.78
C ARG A 300 -25.17 16.09 -9.34
N GLY A 301 -24.79 15.85 -10.60
CA GLY A 301 -23.62 16.45 -11.26
C GLY A 301 -22.54 15.43 -11.63
N SER A 302 -22.61 14.19 -11.14
CA SER A 302 -21.80 13.07 -11.63
C SER A 302 -22.55 12.28 -12.72
N LEU A 303 -21.78 11.53 -13.51
CA LEU A 303 -22.28 10.52 -14.43
C LEU A 303 -22.53 9.21 -13.63
N GLN A 304 -23.63 8.52 -13.90
CA GLN A 304 -23.95 7.22 -13.32
C GLN A 304 -24.75 6.38 -14.33
N VAL A 305 -24.38 5.12 -14.53
CA VAL A 305 -25.15 4.20 -15.39
C VAL A 305 -26.21 3.48 -14.55
N GLU A 306 -27.46 3.45 -14.98
CA GLU A 306 -28.44 2.47 -14.47
C GLU A 306 -28.31 1.17 -15.28
N VAL A 307 -27.98 0.08 -14.59
CA VAL A 307 -27.64 -1.21 -15.19
C VAL A 307 -28.92 -2.00 -15.53
N GLU A 308 -29.08 -2.35 -16.80
CA GLU A 308 -30.14 -3.27 -17.27
C GLU A 308 -29.66 -4.73 -17.29
N GLU A 309 -28.41 -4.96 -17.72
CA GLU A 309 -27.79 -6.29 -17.81
C GLU A 309 -26.28 -6.18 -17.48
N LEU A 310 -25.77 -7.14 -16.71
CA LEU A 310 -24.36 -7.29 -16.38
C LEU A 310 -24.00 -8.78 -16.53
N THR A 311 -22.91 -9.06 -17.24
CA THR A 311 -22.42 -10.42 -17.51
C THR A 311 -20.91 -10.48 -17.34
N VAL A 312 -20.40 -11.40 -16.50
CA VAL A 312 -18.96 -11.64 -16.36
C VAL A 312 -18.37 -12.14 -17.69
N LEU A 313 -17.17 -11.67 -18.03
CA LEU A 313 -16.44 -12.07 -19.22
C LEU A 313 -15.40 -13.13 -18.87
N ASP A 314 -15.51 -14.30 -19.50
CA ASP A 314 -14.56 -15.40 -19.39
C ASP A 314 -13.63 -15.51 -20.62
N GLY A 315 -12.44 -16.06 -20.42
CA GLY A 315 -11.60 -16.62 -21.49
C GLY A 315 -11.16 -15.59 -22.53
N ASP A 316 -11.37 -15.87 -23.82
CA ASP A 316 -10.89 -15.03 -24.93
C ASP A 316 -11.40 -13.57 -24.83
N ALA A 317 -12.60 -13.35 -24.31
CA ALA A 317 -13.16 -12.01 -24.13
C ALA A 317 -12.51 -11.26 -22.96
N GLN A 318 -12.28 -11.96 -21.85
CA GLN A 318 -11.55 -11.45 -20.68
C GLN A 318 -10.12 -11.06 -21.05
N ALA A 319 -9.42 -11.94 -21.77
CA ALA A 319 -8.04 -11.72 -22.22
C ALA A 319 -7.94 -10.51 -23.18
N ALA A 320 -8.91 -10.35 -24.09
CA ALA A 320 -8.97 -9.20 -25.01
C ALA A 320 -9.36 -7.87 -24.33
N PHE A 321 -9.96 -7.90 -23.14
CA PHE A 321 -10.10 -6.71 -22.29
C PHE A 321 -8.77 -6.38 -21.63
N VAL A 322 -8.13 -7.36 -20.95
CA VAL A 322 -6.83 -7.16 -20.29
C VAL A 322 -5.75 -6.65 -21.25
N GLU A 323 -5.55 -7.30 -22.41
CA GLU A 323 -4.56 -6.89 -23.41
C GLU A 323 -4.76 -5.43 -23.87
N ARG A 324 -6.03 -5.01 -24.03
CA ARG A 324 -6.40 -3.65 -24.43
C ARG A 324 -6.15 -2.63 -23.33
N THR A 325 -6.50 -2.95 -22.08
CA THR A 325 -6.26 -2.08 -20.92
C THR A 325 -4.75 -1.92 -20.67
N GLU A 326 -3.97 -3.01 -20.71
CA GLU A 326 -2.51 -2.97 -20.59
C GLU A 326 -1.86 -2.18 -21.74
N ALA A 327 -2.32 -2.35 -22.98
CA ALA A 327 -1.80 -1.62 -24.13
C ALA A 327 -2.06 -0.11 -24.03
N ALA A 328 -3.27 0.30 -23.63
CA ALA A 328 -3.62 1.71 -23.45
C ALA A 328 -2.87 2.36 -22.27
N LEU A 329 -2.72 1.64 -21.16
CA LEU A 329 -1.88 2.04 -20.03
C LEU A 329 -0.41 2.20 -20.46
N THR A 330 0.11 1.28 -21.28
CA THR A 330 1.48 1.33 -21.81
C THR A 330 1.70 2.51 -22.76
N ASP A 331 0.74 2.79 -23.66
CA ASP A 331 0.78 3.95 -24.56
C ASP A 331 0.78 5.28 -23.77
N ARG A 332 -0.08 5.40 -22.75
CA ARG A 332 -0.12 6.53 -21.81
C ARG A 332 1.19 6.65 -20.99
N ALA A 333 1.78 5.51 -20.60
CA ALA A 333 3.03 5.46 -19.86
C ALA A 333 4.25 5.80 -20.74
N GLN A 334 4.21 5.56 -22.05
CA GLN A 334 5.35 5.82 -22.93
C GLN A 334 5.63 7.32 -23.09
N PRO A 335 6.89 7.78 -23.00
CA PRO A 335 7.24 9.18 -23.26
C PRO A 335 7.31 9.49 -24.77
N ASP A 336 6.74 10.63 -25.21
CA ASP A 336 6.76 11.10 -26.61
C ASP A 336 8.16 11.04 -27.24
N ARG A 337 9.16 11.57 -26.52
CA ARG A 337 10.57 11.66 -26.93
C ARG A 337 11.46 12.06 -25.76
N VAL A 338 12.45 11.25 -25.44
CA VAL A 338 13.52 11.62 -24.50
C VAL A 338 14.67 12.26 -25.28
N GLU A 339 14.81 13.59 -25.20
CA GLU A 339 15.95 14.32 -25.78
C GLU A 339 17.10 14.39 -24.76
N PRO A 340 18.33 13.96 -25.10
CA PRO A 340 19.45 14.03 -24.16
C PRO A 340 19.93 15.47 -23.94
N ILE A 341 20.38 15.77 -22.71
CA ILE A 341 20.86 17.11 -22.32
C ILE A 341 22.16 17.51 -23.05
N ALA A 342 22.93 16.53 -23.53
CA ALA A 342 24.14 16.70 -24.33
C ALA A 342 24.37 15.52 -25.28
N ASP A 343 25.10 15.76 -26.38
CA ASP A 343 25.51 14.72 -27.32
C ASP A 343 26.53 13.74 -26.67
N ASP A 344 26.06 12.59 -26.20
CA ASP A 344 26.92 11.51 -25.69
C ASP A 344 26.63 10.16 -26.40
N PRO A 345 27.64 9.48 -26.96
CA PRO A 345 27.45 8.27 -27.75
C PRO A 345 27.17 7.01 -26.92
N ALA A 346 27.43 7.01 -25.60
CA ALA A 346 27.04 5.91 -24.72
C ALA A 346 25.56 6.07 -24.33
N VAL A 347 25.12 7.29 -23.99
CA VAL A 347 23.69 7.58 -23.74
C VAL A 347 22.85 7.29 -24.99
N ALA A 348 23.33 7.70 -26.18
CA ALA A 348 22.66 7.41 -27.44
C ALA A 348 22.66 5.92 -27.85
N ALA A 349 23.46 5.06 -27.19
CA ALA A 349 23.44 3.61 -27.41
C ALA A 349 22.42 2.88 -26.51
N VAL A 350 21.84 3.56 -25.52
CA VAL A 350 20.85 3.01 -24.58
C VAL A 350 19.54 3.81 -24.54
N SER A 351 19.28 4.65 -25.55
CA SER A 351 18.07 5.48 -25.66
C SER A 351 16.77 4.70 -25.48
N ASP A 352 16.72 3.53 -26.10
CA ASP A 352 15.51 2.72 -26.19
C ASP A 352 15.26 2.00 -24.85
N SER A 353 16.33 1.53 -24.20
CA SER A 353 16.31 1.02 -22.82
C SER A 353 15.91 2.10 -21.81
N LEU A 354 16.44 3.32 -21.93
CA LEU A 354 16.04 4.45 -21.09
C LEU A 354 14.57 4.84 -21.31
N SER A 355 14.07 4.75 -22.55
CA SER A 355 12.64 4.92 -22.84
C SER A 355 11.81 3.83 -22.17
N SER A 356 12.22 2.56 -22.24
CA SER A 356 11.55 1.44 -21.57
C SER A 356 11.49 1.64 -20.05
N VAL A 357 12.61 2.00 -19.41
CA VAL A 357 12.67 2.33 -17.98
C VAL A 357 11.77 3.52 -17.62
N THR A 358 11.68 4.52 -18.50
CA THR A 358 10.78 5.67 -18.32
C THR A 358 9.31 5.27 -18.44
N THR A 359 8.98 4.34 -19.34
CA THR A 359 7.64 3.73 -19.44
C THR A 359 7.30 2.99 -18.16
N GLU A 360 8.15 2.08 -17.67
CA GLU A 360 7.88 1.32 -16.42
C GLU A 360 7.69 2.23 -15.20
N LEU A 361 8.54 3.24 -15.02
CA LEU A 361 8.39 4.25 -13.97
C LEU A 361 7.06 5.01 -14.05
N ARG A 362 6.59 5.34 -15.27
CA ARG A 362 5.31 6.04 -15.49
C ARG A 362 4.11 5.11 -15.35
N ARG A 363 4.25 3.86 -15.79
CA ARG A 363 3.25 2.78 -15.64
C ARG A 363 2.96 2.55 -14.16
N ALA A 364 3.99 2.35 -13.34
CA ALA A 364 3.82 2.16 -11.89
C ALA A 364 3.06 3.31 -11.22
N VAL A 365 3.37 4.57 -11.55
CA VAL A 365 2.60 5.74 -11.04
C VAL A 365 1.12 5.66 -11.44
N PHE A 366 0.82 5.36 -12.71
CA PHE A 366 -0.56 5.27 -13.21
C PHE A 366 -1.33 4.05 -12.68
N GLU A 367 -0.65 2.94 -12.39
CA GLU A 367 -1.20 1.76 -11.72
C GLU A 367 -1.44 1.97 -10.20
N GLY A 368 -0.93 3.05 -9.61
CA GLY A 368 -0.90 3.19 -8.14
C GLY A 368 0.06 2.23 -7.45
N ARG A 369 1.04 1.69 -8.18
CA ARG A 369 2.10 0.82 -7.66
C ARG A 369 3.23 1.68 -7.06
N PRO A 370 3.63 1.48 -5.79
CA PRO A 370 4.72 2.26 -5.19
C PRO A 370 6.06 1.99 -5.88
N ILE A 371 6.97 2.98 -5.80
CA ILE A 371 8.30 2.92 -6.42
C ILE A 371 9.37 3.03 -5.32
N VAL A 372 10.19 1.99 -5.16
CA VAL A 372 11.29 1.94 -4.19
C VAL A 372 12.62 2.10 -4.92
N VAL A 373 13.19 3.31 -4.84
CA VAL A 373 14.48 3.63 -5.45
C VAL A 373 15.62 3.24 -4.50
N ARG A 374 16.26 2.09 -4.76
CA ARG A 374 17.52 1.69 -4.14
C ARG A 374 18.69 2.34 -4.86
N HIS A 375 19.59 3.02 -4.15
CA HIS A 375 20.73 3.68 -4.78
C HIS A 375 22.02 3.58 -3.98
N ALA A 376 23.16 3.57 -4.65
CA ALA A 376 24.45 3.66 -3.98
C ALA A 376 24.56 4.91 -3.10
N ALA A 377 25.19 4.80 -1.94
CA ALA A 377 25.47 5.91 -1.02
C ALA A 377 26.60 6.86 -1.52
N THR A 378 26.68 7.06 -2.84
CA THR A 378 27.71 7.83 -3.56
C THR A 378 27.11 9.10 -4.18
N VAL A 379 27.97 10.06 -4.58
CA VAL A 379 27.52 11.37 -5.09
C VAL A 379 26.69 11.25 -6.37
N ASP A 380 27.06 10.33 -7.24
CA ASP A 380 26.34 9.96 -8.47
C ASP A 380 25.06 9.17 -8.17
N GLY A 381 25.09 8.18 -7.27
CA GLY A 381 23.90 7.44 -6.82
C GLY A 381 22.82 8.36 -6.25
N TYR A 382 23.20 9.29 -5.35
CA TYR A 382 22.31 10.33 -4.83
C TYR A 382 21.85 11.32 -5.92
N ALA A 383 22.72 11.75 -6.84
CA ALA A 383 22.35 12.72 -7.87
C ALA A 383 21.35 12.14 -8.89
N ALA A 384 21.53 10.88 -9.30
CA ALA A 384 20.64 10.21 -10.24
C ALA A 384 19.28 9.85 -9.60
N SER A 385 19.29 9.31 -8.38
CA SER A 385 18.06 8.94 -7.67
C SER A 385 17.20 10.17 -7.29
N VAL A 386 17.81 11.29 -6.90
CA VAL A 386 17.09 12.57 -6.69
C VAL A 386 16.60 13.20 -8.01
N ALA A 387 17.23 12.89 -9.14
CA ALA A 387 16.71 13.29 -10.45
C ALA A 387 15.44 12.51 -10.83
N ILE A 388 15.39 11.20 -10.53
CA ILE A 388 14.20 10.36 -10.68
C ILE A 388 13.09 10.84 -9.73
N GLU A 389 13.37 10.99 -8.43
CA GLU A 389 12.46 11.55 -7.41
C GLU A 389 11.76 12.84 -7.90
N ARG A 390 12.54 13.77 -8.46
CA ARG A 390 12.02 15.05 -8.98
C ARG A 390 11.24 14.96 -10.29
N ALA A 391 11.41 13.89 -11.06
CA ALA A 391 10.64 13.63 -12.28
C ALA A 391 9.34 12.86 -11.98
N THR A 392 9.37 11.95 -11.01
CA THR A 392 8.24 11.08 -10.65
C THR A 392 7.24 11.76 -9.71
N LEU A 393 7.69 12.45 -8.65
CA LEU A 393 6.78 13.06 -7.67
C LEU A 393 5.75 14.06 -8.27
N PRO A 394 6.03 14.84 -9.33
CA PRO A 394 5.01 15.63 -10.02
C PRO A 394 3.89 14.79 -10.64
N LEU A 395 4.20 13.60 -11.18
CA LEU A 395 3.22 12.68 -11.75
C LEU A 395 2.41 11.98 -10.66
N VAL A 396 3.05 11.62 -9.54
CA VAL A 396 2.36 11.07 -8.35
C VAL A 396 1.29 12.04 -7.86
N ARG A 397 1.62 13.33 -7.70
CA ARG A 397 0.67 14.39 -7.31
C ARG A 397 -0.44 14.69 -8.34
N GLU A 398 -0.24 14.34 -9.60
CA GLU A 398 -1.23 14.58 -10.67
C GLU A 398 -2.20 13.41 -10.80
N GLN A 399 -1.72 12.18 -10.59
CA GLN A 399 -2.53 10.96 -10.56
C GLN A 399 -3.29 10.82 -9.22
N HIS A 400 -2.62 11.04 -8.09
CA HIS A 400 -3.14 10.81 -6.74
C HIS A 400 -3.48 12.13 -6.07
N GLN A 401 -4.76 12.31 -5.72
CA GLN A 401 -5.29 13.56 -5.14
C GLN A 401 -5.09 13.67 -3.62
N ASP A 402 -4.43 12.68 -3.02
CA ASP A 402 -4.11 12.65 -1.60
C ASP A 402 -2.83 13.46 -1.30
N PRO A 403 -2.81 14.34 -0.28
CA PRO A 403 -1.63 15.14 0.06
C PRO A 403 -0.42 14.32 0.51
N ASP A 404 -0.62 13.13 1.08
CA ASP A 404 0.43 12.26 1.60
C ASP A 404 0.89 11.19 0.60
N ALA A 405 0.28 11.13 -0.60
CA ALA A 405 0.63 10.24 -1.71
C ALA A 405 2.13 10.24 -2.07
N GLU A 406 2.84 11.35 -1.84
CA GLU A 406 4.29 11.46 -2.03
C GLU A 406 5.10 10.52 -1.11
N TYR A 407 4.60 10.23 0.09
CA TYR A 407 5.27 9.39 1.09
C TYR A 407 4.94 7.89 0.94
N HIS A 408 3.80 7.58 0.33
CA HIS A 408 3.39 6.21 0.03
C HIS A 408 3.99 5.72 -1.28
N TYR A 409 3.70 6.37 -2.40
CA TYR A 409 4.04 5.86 -3.73
C TYR A 409 5.51 6.05 -4.15
N PHE A 410 6.35 6.73 -3.35
CA PHE A 410 7.76 6.91 -3.69
C PHE A 410 8.69 6.94 -2.46
N ASP A 411 9.54 5.93 -2.33
CA ASP A 411 10.57 5.86 -1.28
C ASP A 411 11.98 5.76 -1.93
N ARG A 412 12.97 6.42 -1.33
CA ARG A 412 14.36 6.43 -1.83
C ARG A 412 15.33 6.03 -0.72
N ARG A 413 15.72 4.75 -0.74
CA ARG A 413 16.52 4.07 0.29
C ARG A 413 17.97 3.89 -0.20
N PRO A 414 19.00 4.45 0.49
CA PRO A 414 20.39 4.20 0.11
C PRO A 414 20.81 2.75 0.41
N VAL A 415 21.84 2.28 -0.31
CA VAL A 415 22.54 0.99 -0.16
C VAL A 415 23.99 1.29 0.25
N GLU A 416 24.61 0.50 1.13
CA GLU A 416 26.01 0.69 1.47
C GLU A 416 26.94 0.17 0.34
N GLY A 417 27.77 1.06 -0.20
CA GLY A 417 28.52 0.77 -1.42
C GLY A 417 27.61 0.75 -2.65
N ALA A 418 27.62 -0.37 -3.39
CA ALA A 418 26.85 -0.56 -4.63
C ALA A 418 26.32 -2.01 -4.79
N VAL A 419 26.47 -2.86 -3.76
CA VAL A 419 25.98 -4.24 -3.76
C VAL A 419 24.66 -4.28 -3.02
N TYR A 420 23.60 -4.78 -3.65
CA TYR A 420 22.33 -5.05 -2.98
C TYR A 420 22.38 -6.46 -2.40
N ASP A 421 22.75 -6.56 -1.13
CA ASP A 421 22.98 -7.83 -0.45
C ASP A 421 21.70 -8.46 0.14
N MET A 422 21.87 -9.62 0.79
CA MET A 422 20.77 -10.36 1.41
C MET A 422 20.17 -9.67 2.64
N ASP A 423 20.91 -8.83 3.36
CA ASP A 423 20.40 -8.11 4.54
C ASP A 423 19.56 -6.90 4.11
N ASP A 424 19.92 -6.26 2.99
CA ASP A 424 19.12 -5.26 2.31
C ASP A 424 17.86 -5.87 1.66
N ALA A 425 18.01 -6.97 0.91
CA ALA A 425 16.89 -7.64 0.24
C ALA A 425 15.88 -8.26 1.21
N THR A 426 16.34 -8.90 2.29
CA THR A 426 15.44 -9.44 3.32
C THR A 426 14.63 -8.32 3.98
N ARG A 427 15.23 -7.13 4.19
CA ARG A 427 14.55 -5.98 4.79
C ARG A 427 13.47 -5.39 3.88
N ASP A 428 13.77 -5.25 2.59
CA ASP A 428 12.81 -4.75 1.61
C ASP A 428 11.66 -5.73 1.39
N VAL A 429 11.93 -7.04 1.26
CA VAL A 429 10.87 -8.07 1.18
C VAL A 429 10.03 -8.12 2.45
N THR A 430 10.66 -8.05 3.64
CA THR A 430 9.91 -8.02 4.90
C THR A 430 8.99 -6.81 4.97
N ARG A 431 9.45 -5.63 4.54
CA ARG A 431 8.61 -4.43 4.49
C ARG A 431 7.51 -4.55 3.44
N MET A 432 7.84 -4.88 2.20
CA MET A 432 6.90 -5.08 1.09
C MET A 432 5.71 -5.97 1.48
N LEU A 433 5.98 -7.16 2.02
CA LEU A 433 4.94 -8.10 2.45
C LEU A 433 4.19 -7.66 3.72
N SER A 434 4.76 -6.75 4.50
CA SER A 434 4.08 -6.14 5.66
C SER A 434 3.17 -4.98 5.23
N ASP A 435 3.59 -4.21 4.23
CA ASP A 435 2.83 -3.08 3.69
C ASP A 435 1.62 -3.64 2.89
N GLU A 436 1.85 -4.63 2.02
CA GLU A 436 0.82 -5.45 1.34
C GLU A 436 -0.20 -6.03 2.34
N ALA A 437 0.27 -6.80 3.34
CA ALA A 437 -0.63 -7.51 4.27
C ALA A 437 -1.30 -6.64 5.36
N GLN A 438 -1.07 -5.32 5.37
CA GLN A 438 -1.71 -4.39 6.33
C GLN A 438 -2.52 -3.29 5.65
N HIS A 439 -2.21 -2.97 4.38
CA HIS A 439 -2.79 -1.83 3.66
C HIS A 439 -3.31 -2.22 2.26
N ASP A 440 -3.25 -3.50 1.90
CA ASP A 440 -3.58 -4.03 0.57
C ASP A 440 -2.77 -3.32 -0.55
N GLU A 441 -1.55 -2.88 -0.20
CA GLU A 441 -0.68 -2.05 -1.04
C GLU A 441 0.05 -2.92 -2.10
N PRO A 442 0.01 -2.55 -3.40
CA PRO A 442 0.59 -3.38 -4.46
C PRO A 442 2.10 -3.59 -4.32
N ILE A 443 2.56 -4.80 -4.64
CA ILE A 443 3.99 -5.15 -4.73
C ILE A 443 4.74 -4.08 -5.58
N PRO A 444 5.76 -3.40 -5.03
CA PRO A 444 6.31 -2.17 -5.60
C PRO A 444 7.35 -2.41 -6.70
N LEU A 445 7.56 -1.40 -7.53
CA LEU A 445 8.64 -1.36 -8.52
C LEU A 445 9.96 -0.98 -7.85
N PHE A 446 10.91 -1.92 -7.81
CA PHE A 446 12.26 -1.67 -7.29
C PHE A 446 13.17 -1.09 -8.37
N VAL A 447 13.75 0.08 -8.11
CA VAL A 447 14.58 0.81 -9.08
C VAL A 447 15.98 1.00 -8.51
N PHE A 448 16.93 0.21 -9.03
CA PHE A 448 18.32 0.20 -8.59
C PHE A 448 19.15 1.22 -9.38
N VAL A 449 19.84 2.13 -8.69
CA VAL A 449 20.52 3.29 -9.30
C VAL A 449 21.98 3.36 -8.84
N ALA A 450 22.91 3.10 -9.76
CA ALA A 450 24.34 2.90 -9.51
C ALA A 450 24.65 1.82 -8.43
N ALA A 451 23.72 0.89 -8.24
CA ALA A 451 23.78 -0.24 -7.33
C ALA A 451 23.01 -1.42 -7.97
N GLY A 452 23.15 -2.63 -7.42
CA GLY A 452 22.43 -3.81 -7.90
C GLY A 452 23.00 -4.41 -9.20
N GLY A 453 23.65 -3.62 -10.05
CA GLY A 453 24.30 -4.06 -11.29
C GLY A 453 25.57 -4.93 -11.13
N THR A 454 25.76 -5.59 -9.98
CA THR A 454 26.95 -6.37 -9.64
C THR A 454 26.62 -7.85 -9.43
N THR A 455 27.52 -8.76 -9.78
CA THR A 455 27.30 -10.21 -9.63
C THR A 455 27.00 -10.60 -8.18
N GLU A 456 27.60 -9.87 -7.24
CA GLU A 456 27.43 -9.96 -5.80
C GLU A 456 26.02 -9.57 -5.32
N SER A 457 25.28 -8.77 -6.11
CA SER A 457 23.87 -8.42 -5.83
C SER A 457 22.88 -9.48 -6.27
N ARG A 458 23.32 -10.52 -6.99
CA ARG A 458 22.44 -11.50 -7.63
C ARG A 458 21.48 -12.14 -6.62
N ASP A 459 21.98 -12.65 -5.50
CA ASP A 459 21.16 -13.42 -4.56
C ASP A 459 20.04 -12.55 -3.93
N GLY A 460 20.32 -11.26 -3.68
CA GLY A 460 19.33 -10.31 -3.19
C GLY A 460 18.29 -9.90 -4.24
N LEU A 461 18.69 -9.79 -5.51
CA LEU A 461 17.77 -9.55 -6.62
C LEU A 461 16.92 -10.79 -6.95
N ASP A 462 17.52 -11.98 -6.95
CA ASP A 462 16.82 -13.26 -7.14
C ASP A 462 15.80 -13.50 -6.01
N LEU A 463 16.06 -13.03 -4.78
CA LEU A 463 15.08 -13.04 -3.69
C LEU A 463 13.84 -12.16 -4.00
N LEU A 464 14.00 -10.97 -4.58
CA LEU A 464 12.86 -10.15 -5.04
C LEU A 464 12.03 -10.90 -6.10
N GLY A 465 12.72 -11.57 -7.03
CA GLY A 465 12.09 -12.37 -8.09
C GLY A 465 11.33 -13.61 -7.61
N VAL A 466 11.53 -14.07 -6.36
CA VAL A 466 10.71 -15.15 -5.76
C VAL A 466 9.30 -14.67 -5.38
N TYR A 467 9.09 -13.36 -5.27
CA TYR A 467 7.81 -12.72 -4.97
C TYR A 467 7.27 -11.91 -6.18
N ASP A 468 7.74 -12.24 -7.38
CA ASP A 468 7.39 -11.57 -8.64
C ASP A 468 7.55 -10.03 -8.63
N ALA A 469 8.37 -9.49 -7.72
CA ALA A 469 8.52 -8.05 -7.51
C ALA A 469 9.26 -7.40 -8.71
N PRO A 470 8.60 -6.48 -9.45
CA PRO A 470 9.17 -5.92 -10.67
C PRO A 470 10.38 -5.03 -10.35
N ARG A 471 11.41 -5.12 -11.18
CA ARG A 471 12.72 -4.53 -10.91
C ARG A 471 13.36 -3.91 -12.15
N VAL A 472 14.09 -2.81 -11.96
CA VAL A 472 14.87 -2.11 -12.97
C VAL A 472 16.27 -1.80 -12.42
N VAL A 473 17.31 -1.98 -13.24
CA VAL A 473 18.70 -1.60 -12.89
C VAL A 473 19.20 -0.52 -13.84
N VAL A 474 19.61 0.63 -13.29
CA VAL A 474 20.21 1.77 -13.99
C VAL A 474 21.61 2.00 -13.44
N ASP A 475 22.60 1.43 -14.11
CA ASP A 475 24.02 1.54 -13.74
C ASP A 475 24.85 2.12 -14.90
N ALA A 476 26.00 2.72 -14.59
CA ALA A 476 27.00 3.15 -15.57
C ALA A 476 28.02 2.04 -15.90
N GLY A 477 28.09 0.99 -15.06
CA GLY A 477 28.78 -0.26 -15.36
C GLY A 477 28.00 -1.15 -16.32
N ALA A 478 28.69 -2.14 -16.91
CA ALA A 478 28.02 -3.18 -17.68
C ALA A 478 27.35 -4.17 -16.72
N VAL A 479 26.01 -4.13 -16.65
CA VAL A 479 25.21 -5.09 -15.88
C VAL A 479 25.48 -6.51 -16.41
N PRO A 480 25.80 -7.49 -15.55
CA PRO A 480 25.95 -8.88 -15.97
C PRO A 480 24.65 -9.45 -16.54
N SER A 481 24.72 -10.21 -17.64
CA SER A 481 23.58 -10.94 -18.23
C SER A 481 23.03 -12.10 -17.38
N ALA A 482 23.40 -12.15 -16.11
CA ALA A 482 22.84 -12.99 -15.07
C ALA A 482 21.85 -12.22 -14.17
N ILE A 483 21.70 -10.91 -14.41
CA ILE A 483 20.85 -9.92 -13.72
C ILE A 483 19.89 -9.26 -14.71
N GLU A 484 20.17 -9.33 -16.02
CA GLU A 484 19.25 -8.97 -17.11
C GLU A 484 18.06 -9.97 -17.20
N SER A 485 17.15 -9.90 -16.25
CA SER A 485 15.84 -10.58 -16.25
C SER A 485 14.86 -9.85 -15.35
#